data_AF-A0A7X1CND7-F1
#
_entry.id   AF-A0A7X1CND7-F1
#
_cell.length_a   1.000
_cell.length_b   1.000
_cell.length_c   1.000
_cell.angle_alpha   90.00
_cell.angle_beta   90.00
_cell.angle_gamma   90.00
#
_symmetry.space_group_name_H-M   'P 1'
#
loop_
_entity.id
_entity.type
_entity.pdbx_description
1 polymer ?
#
loop_
_entity_poly.entity_id
_entity_poly.type
_entity_poly.pdbx_seq_one_letter_code
_entity_poly.pdbx_strand_id
1 'polypeptide(L)'
;MKKRIVGLSVTVVFGLSSIIGVNLVNTGHVGLENGLGVVQAKAAGISGAVKINGASYKWGETSWGKNRGMTFNPGNHVYQFSPNPHNDPWYNKNQTKFYKSAASQIEKQGNEGKWTQNSWPNQVKVNINGIDYTLAPR
;
A
#
# COMPACT_ATOMS: atom_id res chain seq x y z
N MET A 1 -34.36 -55.31 2.99
CA MET A 1 -33.79 -54.56 1.84
C MET A 1 -33.57 -53.11 2.29
N LYS A 2 -32.30 -52.69 2.48
CA LYS A 2 -31.94 -51.36 3.02
C LYS A 2 -31.56 -50.42 1.88
N LYS A 3 -32.31 -49.34 1.67
CA LYS A 3 -31.97 -48.24 0.76
C LYS A 3 -30.82 -47.43 1.38
N ARG A 4 -29.72 -47.26 0.65
CA ARG A 4 -28.63 -46.32 0.99
C ARG A 4 -28.74 -45.13 0.06
N ILE A 5 -29.02 -43.96 0.64
CA ILE A 5 -28.91 -42.66 -0.05
C ILE A 5 -27.45 -42.22 0.13
N VAL A 6 -26.71 -42.15 -0.97
CA VAL A 6 -25.35 -41.61 -0.99
C VAL A 6 -25.48 -40.12 -1.27
N GLY A 7 -25.18 -39.29 -0.28
CA GLY A 7 -25.11 -37.84 -0.43
C GLY A 7 -23.85 -37.47 -1.20
N LEU A 8 -24.03 -36.92 -2.41
CA LEU A 8 -22.97 -36.34 -3.22
C LEU A 8 -22.78 -34.88 -2.82
N SER A 9 -21.69 -34.55 -2.14
CA SER A 9 -21.34 -33.16 -1.82
C SER A 9 -20.71 -32.50 -3.05
N VAL A 10 -21.41 -31.53 -3.64
CA VAL A 10 -20.88 -30.68 -4.71
C VAL A 10 -20.07 -29.56 -4.06
N THR A 11 -18.75 -29.63 -4.19
CA THR A 11 -17.85 -28.54 -3.81
C THR A 11 -17.92 -27.44 -4.87
N VAL A 12 -18.45 -26.27 -4.49
CA VAL A 12 -18.41 -25.06 -5.31
C VAL A 12 -17.00 -24.47 -5.21
N VAL A 13 -16.21 -24.62 -6.28
CA VAL A 13 -14.92 -23.93 -6.42
C VAL A 13 -15.21 -22.52 -6.92
N PHE A 14 -15.04 -21.52 -6.04
CA PHE A 14 -14.99 -20.12 -6.47
C PHE A 14 -13.64 -19.88 -7.17
N GLY A 15 -13.67 -19.99 -8.50
CA GLY A 15 -12.58 -19.50 -9.35
C GLY A 15 -12.51 -17.98 -9.29
N LEU A 16 -11.54 -17.44 -8.56
CA LEU A 16 -11.14 -16.06 -8.73
C LEU A 16 -10.16 -15.96 -9.90
N SER A 17 -10.73 -16.00 -11.11
CA SER A 17 -10.07 -15.46 -12.28
C SER A 17 -10.07 -13.93 -12.19
N SER A 18 -8.90 -13.33 -12.00
CA SER A 18 -8.67 -11.93 -12.32
C SER A 18 -7.22 -11.74 -12.75
N ILE A 19 -6.90 -12.22 -13.96
CA ILE A 19 -5.78 -11.67 -14.71
C ILE A 19 -6.35 -10.48 -15.49
N ILE A 20 -6.10 -9.27 -14.98
CA ILE A 20 -5.94 -8.10 -15.85
C ILE A 20 -4.62 -7.48 -15.41
N GLY A 21 -3.55 -7.92 -16.06
CA GLY A 21 -2.30 -7.18 -16.07
C GLY A 21 -2.50 -5.93 -16.93
N VAL A 22 -2.40 -4.76 -16.32
CA VAL A 22 -2.24 -3.52 -17.08
C VAL A 22 -0.74 -3.24 -17.13
N ASN A 23 -0.11 -3.63 -18.24
CA ASN A 23 1.19 -3.11 -18.64
C ASN A 23 0.98 -1.63 -18.95
N LEU A 24 1.29 -0.74 -18.00
CA LEU A 24 1.28 0.70 -18.26
C LEU A 24 2.60 1.07 -18.93
N VAL A 25 2.65 0.86 -20.24
CA VAL A 25 3.69 1.42 -21.10
C VAL A 25 3.34 2.89 -21.33
N ASN A 26 4.28 3.76 -20.98
CA ASN A 26 4.21 5.19 -21.15
C ASN A 26 4.03 5.55 -22.64
N THR A 27 2.83 6.01 -23.02
CA THR A 27 2.64 6.80 -24.22
C THR A 27 1.44 7.72 -23.98
N GLY A 28 1.68 9.02 -24.11
CA GLY A 28 0.71 10.05 -23.74
C GLY A 28 -0.53 10.13 -24.64
N HIS A 29 -1.36 11.12 -24.29
CA HIS A 29 -2.54 11.65 -24.95
C HIS A 29 -3.89 11.17 -24.37
N VAL A 30 -4.50 12.15 -23.70
CA VAL A 30 -5.89 12.35 -23.27
C VAL A 30 -6.98 11.51 -23.94
N GLY A 31 -7.87 10.96 -23.10
CA GLY A 31 -9.23 10.57 -23.46
C GLY A 31 -10.19 11.02 -22.37
N LEU A 32 -11.11 11.94 -22.71
CA LEU A 32 -12.33 12.18 -21.93
C LEU A 32 -13.33 11.10 -22.35
N GLU A 33 -13.70 10.22 -21.42
CA GLU A 33 -14.86 9.36 -21.57
C GLU A 33 -15.81 9.52 -20.38
N ASN A 34 -17.06 9.83 -20.72
CA ASN A 34 -18.13 10.23 -19.83
C ASN A 34 -18.50 9.11 -18.85
N GLY A 35 -18.41 9.41 -17.56
CA GLY A 35 -19.06 8.67 -16.49
C GLY A 35 -19.16 9.55 -15.26
N LEU A 36 -20.38 9.96 -14.89
CA LEU A 36 -20.67 10.65 -13.64
C LEU A 36 -20.18 9.80 -12.46
N GLY A 37 -19.03 10.17 -11.90
CA GLY A 37 -18.47 9.54 -10.72
C GLY A 37 -17.36 10.43 -10.21
N VAL A 38 -17.69 11.24 -9.20
CA VAL A 38 -16.78 11.98 -8.31
C VAL A 38 -15.38 12.14 -8.90
N VAL A 39 -15.14 13.25 -9.59
CA VAL A 39 -13.78 13.76 -9.79
C VAL A 39 -13.21 14.05 -8.39
N GLN A 40 -12.71 13.00 -7.73
CA GLN A 40 -11.78 13.18 -6.63
C GLN A 40 -10.59 13.84 -7.28
N ALA A 41 -10.50 15.16 -7.12
CA ALA A 41 -9.30 15.91 -7.34
C ALA A 41 -8.21 15.16 -6.58
N LYS A 42 -7.43 14.35 -7.30
CA LYS A 42 -6.30 13.62 -6.75
C LYS A 42 -5.32 14.72 -6.39
N ALA A 43 -5.32 15.13 -5.12
CA ALA A 43 -4.21 15.89 -4.59
C ALA A 43 -2.94 15.20 -5.10
N ALA A 44 -2.05 15.94 -5.74
CA ALA A 44 -0.84 15.42 -6.40
C ALA A 44 0.19 14.92 -5.36
N GLY A 45 -0.27 14.21 -4.32
CA GLY A 45 0.52 13.60 -3.28
C GLY A 45 1.13 12.30 -3.76
N ILE A 46 2.35 12.05 -3.29
CA ILE A 46 3.10 10.84 -3.60
C ILE A 46 2.34 9.66 -3.01
N SER A 47 1.98 8.70 -3.85
CA SER A 47 1.14 7.56 -3.48
C SER A 47 1.44 6.33 -4.33
N GLY A 48 0.98 5.17 -3.86
CA GLY A 48 1.14 3.91 -4.56
C GLY A 48 0.36 2.77 -3.90
N ALA A 49 0.73 1.54 -4.23
CA ALA A 49 0.17 0.35 -3.62
C ALA A 49 1.27 -0.68 -3.33
N VAL A 50 1.03 -1.54 -2.34
CA VAL A 50 1.87 -2.69 -1.95
C VAL A 50 0.99 -3.88 -1.59
N LYS A 51 1.54 -5.09 -1.57
CA LYS A 51 0.86 -6.29 -1.07
C LYS A 51 1.56 -6.81 0.18
N ILE A 52 0.89 -6.68 1.32
CA ILE A 52 1.38 -7.15 2.62
C ILE A 52 0.56 -8.36 3.04
N ASN A 53 1.23 -9.49 3.23
CA ASN A 53 0.65 -10.78 3.59
C ASN A 53 -0.54 -11.16 2.68
N GLY A 54 -0.39 -10.93 1.38
CA GLY A 54 -1.42 -11.19 0.37
C GLY A 54 -2.55 -10.15 0.30
N ALA A 55 -2.68 -9.24 1.26
CA ALA A 55 -3.65 -8.16 1.25
C ALA A 55 -3.12 -6.92 0.51
N SER A 56 -3.96 -6.30 -0.32
CA SER A 56 -3.58 -5.08 -1.06
C SER A 56 -3.78 -3.84 -0.19
N TYR A 57 -2.72 -3.04 -0.06
CA TYR A 57 -2.76 -1.75 0.63
C TYR A 57 -2.44 -0.62 -0.34
N LYS A 58 -3.25 0.44 -0.32
CA LYS A 58 -2.90 1.74 -0.91
C LYS A 58 -2.14 2.54 0.12
N TRP A 59 -1.03 3.14 -0.30
CA TRP A 59 -0.25 4.03 0.56
C TRP A 59 -0.18 5.44 -0.04
N GLY A 60 -0.06 6.43 0.84
CA GLY A 60 0.12 7.82 0.47
C GLY A 60 0.96 8.58 1.47
N GLU A 61 1.70 9.56 0.99
CA GLU A 61 2.31 10.58 1.82
C GLU A 61 1.26 11.27 2.69
N THR A 62 1.61 11.54 3.94
CA THR A 62 0.82 12.36 4.86
C THR A 62 1.70 13.45 5.44
N SER A 63 1.15 14.66 5.54
CA SER A 63 1.87 15.86 5.97
C SER A 63 1.15 16.54 7.13
N TRP A 64 1.91 16.97 8.13
CA TRP A 64 1.42 17.71 9.30
C TRP A 64 2.23 18.98 9.50
N GLY A 65 2.26 19.82 8.46
CA GLY A 65 3.08 21.02 8.43
C GLY A 65 4.54 20.68 8.16
N LYS A 66 5.38 20.65 9.20
CA LYS A 66 6.82 20.40 9.03
C LYS A 66 7.19 18.93 8.97
N ASN A 67 6.39 18.03 9.53
CA ASN A 67 6.69 16.59 9.57
C ASN A 67 5.98 15.82 8.45
N ARG A 68 6.56 14.68 8.10
CA ARG A 68 6.11 13.80 7.02
C ARG A 68 5.85 12.39 7.54
N GLY A 69 4.99 11.68 6.84
CA GLY A 69 4.52 10.34 7.22
C GLY A 69 3.94 9.58 6.04
N MET A 70 3.46 8.38 6.32
CA MET A 70 2.74 7.54 5.38
C MET A 70 1.44 7.04 6.00
N THR A 71 0.38 7.02 5.20
CA THR A 71 -0.86 6.34 5.54
C THR A 71 -1.03 5.11 4.67
N PHE A 72 -1.42 3.98 5.25
CA PHE A 72 -1.77 2.74 4.55
C PHE A 72 -3.26 2.42 4.77
N ASN A 73 -3.96 2.09 3.69
CA ASN A 73 -5.36 1.70 3.67
C ASN A 73 -5.56 0.36 2.96
N PRO A 74 -6.45 -0.53 3.41
CA PRO A 74 -7.44 -0.35 4.48
C PRO A 74 -6.83 -0.35 5.89
N GLY A 75 -7.61 0.07 6.89
CA GLY A 75 -7.20 0.11 8.31
C GLY A 75 -6.65 1.44 8.82
N ASN A 76 -6.50 2.45 7.95
CA ASN A 76 -6.03 3.80 8.29
C ASN A 76 -4.76 3.80 9.16
N HIS A 77 -3.75 3.02 8.74
CA HIS A 77 -2.48 2.95 9.46
C HIS A 77 -1.63 4.17 9.13
N VAL A 78 -1.63 5.14 10.04
CA VAL A 78 -0.95 6.43 9.87
C VAL A 78 0.34 6.41 10.67
N TYR A 79 1.47 6.58 9.99
CA TYR A 79 2.80 6.59 10.59
C TYR A 79 3.54 7.90 10.31
N GLN A 80 4.24 8.41 11.31
CA GLN A 80 5.16 9.54 11.18
C GLN A 80 6.61 9.06 11.12
N PHE A 81 7.41 9.64 10.24
CA PHE A 81 8.85 9.40 10.18
C PHE A 81 9.61 10.18 11.27
N SER A 82 10.61 9.52 11.86
CA SER A 82 11.64 10.13 12.72
C SER A 82 13.00 9.53 12.36
N PRO A 83 14.05 10.33 12.07
CA PRO A 83 14.05 11.79 12.02
C PRO A 83 13.12 12.35 10.93
N ASN A 84 12.81 13.65 10.99
CA ASN A 84 11.97 14.28 9.97
C ASN A 84 12.69 14.25 8.60
N PRO A 85 12.10 13.65 7.55
CA PRO A 85 12.71 13.56 6.22
C PRO A 85 13.08 14.92 5.61
N HIS A 86 12.39 16.01 5.96
CA HIS A 86 12.74 17.34 5.47
C HIS A 86 14.13 17.83 5.88
N ASN A 87 14.70 17.27 6.95
CA ASN A 87 16.06 17.58 7.39
C ASN A 87 17.13 16.97 6.47
N ASP A 88 16.77 16.06 5.57
CA ASP A 88 17.67 15.47 4.58
C ASP A 88 17.56 16.24 3.23
N PRO A 89 18.65 16.89 2.76
CA PRO A 89 18.68 17.54 1.45
C PRO A 89 18.40 16.58 0.29
N TRP A 90 18.77 15.30 0.41
CA TRP A 90 18.49 14.31 -0.62
C TRP A 90 17.00 14.03 -0.74
N TYR A 91 16.30 13.84 0.39
CA TYR A 91 14.84 13.69 0.43
C TYR A 91 14.13 14.84 -0.32
N ASN A 92 14.53 16.09 -0.05
CA ASN A 92 13.91 17.27 -0.65
C ASN A 92 13.96 17.26 -2.20
N LYS A 93 14.93 16.56 -2.80
CA LYS A 93 15.07 16.38 -4.26
C LYS A 93 14.54 15.03 -4.77
N ASN A 94 14.26 14.07 -3.88
CA ASN A 94 13.99 12.67 -4.23
C ASN A 94 12.76 12.09 -3.50
N GLN A 95 11.78 12.92 -3.13
CA GLN A 95 10.62 12.50 -2.32
C GLN A 95 9.91 11.25 -2.88
N THR A 96 9.68 11.16 -4.19
CA THR A 96 9.03 9.97 -4.78
C THR A 96 9.86 8.70 -4.57
N LYS A 97 11.20 8.78 -4.70
CA LYS A 97 12.08 7.63 -4.46
C LYS A 97 12.10 7.26 -2.99
N PHE A 98 12.09 8.25 -2.10
CA PHE A 98 12.01 8.06 -0.66
C PHE A 98 10.78 7.22 -0.27
N TYR A 99 9.58 7.66 -0.64
CA TYR A 99 8.34 6.96 -0.27
C TYR A 99 8.23 5.57 -0.91
N LYS A 100 8.69 5.40 -2.15
CA LYS A 100 8.73 4.07 -2.80
C LYS A 100 9.69 3.13 -2.07
N SER A 101 10.86 3.61 -1.64
CA SER A 101 11.83 2.83 -0.87
C SER A 101 11.27 2.44 0.50
N ALA A 102 10.64 3.39 1.21
CA ALA A 102 9.96 3.14 2.48
C ALA A 102 8.88 2.06 2.32
N ALA A 103 7.96 2.23 1.35
CA ALA A 103 6.88 1.29 1.11
C ALA A 103 7.38 -0.12 0.77
N SER A 104 8.44 -0.24 -0.04
CA SER A 104 9.03 -1.54 -0.39
C SER A 104 9.64 -2.27 0.83
N GLN A 105 10.30 -1.54 1.73
CA GLN A 105 10.83 -2.14 2.96
C GLN A 105 9.73 -2.53 3.96
N ILE A 106 8.70 -1.69 4.08
CA ILE A 106 7.51 -1.98 4.89
C ILE A 106 6.78 -3.22 4.33
N GLU A 107 6.67 -3.33 3.02
CA GLU A 107 6.11 -4.51 2.35
C GLU A 107 6.88 -5.78 2.71
N LYS A 108 8.22 -5.75 2.60
CA LYS A 108 9.07 -6.88 2.98
C LYS A 108 8.86 -7.28 4.44
N GLN A 109 8.95 -6.33 5.36
CA GLN A 109 8.76 -6.60 6.80
C GLN A 109 7.36 -7.10 7.12
N GLY A 110 6.33 -6.53 6.49
CA GLY A 110 4.95 -6.97 6.68
C GLY A 110 4.69 -8.37 6.13
N ASN A 111 5.34 -8.75 5.03
CA ASN A 111 5.29 -10.11 4.50
C ASN A 111 6.01 -11.10 5.44
N GLU A 112 7.21 -10.75 5.91
CA GLU A 112 7.97 -11.58 6.86
C GLU A 112 7.26 -11.75 8.21
N GLY A 113 6.71 -10.65 8.73
CA GLY A 113 5.95 -10.61 9.98
C GLY A 113 4.49 -11.05 9.84
N LYS A 114 4.05 -11.44 8.64
CA LYS A 114 2.66 -11.83 8.32
C LYS A 114 1.62 -10.84 8.85
N TRP A 115 1.86 -9.55 8.65
CA TRP A 115 0.95 -8.52 9.16
C TRP A 115 -0.42 -8.63 8.50
N THR A 116 -1.45 -8.54 9.32
CA THR A 116 -2.84 -8.42 8.93
C THR A 116 -3.28 -6.98 9.15
N GLN A 117 -4.48 -6.61 8.69
CA GLN A 117 -5.01 -5.26 8.91
C GLN A 117 -5.00 -4.84 10.39
N ASN A 118 -5.12 -5.77 11.34
CA ASN A 118 -5.19 -5.43 12.76
C ASN A 118 -3.89 -5.72 13.53
N SER A 119 -2.81 -6.10 12.84
CA SER A 119 -1.55 -6.50 13.48
C SER A 119 -0.35 -5.70 12.96
N TRP A 120 -0.60 -4.50 12.46
CA TRP A 120 0.46 -3.55 12.13
C TRP A 120 1.22 -3.15 13.40
N PRO A 121 2.56 -3.07 13.37
CA PRO A 121 3.35 -2.81 14.56
C PRO A 121 3.30 -1.34 14.97
N ASN A 122 3.56 -1.07 16.25
CA ASN A 122 3.67 0.30 16.76
C ASN A 122 4.99 1.00 16.35
N GLN A 123 5.91 0.28 15.71
CA GLN A 123 7.13 0.85 15.14
C GLN A 123 7.56 0.04 13.91
N VAL A 124 7.98 0.73 12.84
CA VAL A 124 8.63 0.11 11.68
C VAL A 124 9.94 0.84 11.41
N LYS A 125 11.03 0.11 11.16
CA LYS A 125 12.33 0.70 10.86
C LYS A 125 12.66 0.54 9.38
N VAL A 126 13.14 1.59 8.72
CA VAL A 126 13.56 1.55 7.31
C VAL A 126 14.87 2.32 7.16
N ASN A 127 15.73 1.89 6.24
CA ASN A 127 16.94 2.64 5.88
C ASN A 127 16.79 3.21 4.47
N ILE A 128 16.80 4.53 4.34
CA ILE A 128 16.59 5.20 3.04
C ILE A 128 17.75 6.15 2.81
N ASN A 129 18.48 5.94 1.71
CA ASN A 129 19.65 6.74 1.37
C ASN A 129 20.68 6.82 2.51
N GLY A 130 20.89 5.70 3.23
CA GLY A 130 21.85 5.60 4.33
C GLY A 130 21.38 6.20 5.66
N ILE A 131 20.15 6.71 5.75
CA ILE A 131 19.57 7.22 6.99
C ILE A 131 18.55 6.23 7.53
N ASP A 132 18.67 5.88 8.81
CA ASP A 132 17.69 5.07 9.52
C ASP A 132 16.51 5.93 9.97
N TYR A 133 15.32 5.53 9.54
CA TYR A 133 14.06 6.12 9.96
C TYR A 133 13.26 5.12 10.79
N THR A 134 12.62 5.63 11.83
CA THR A 134 11.56 4.94 12.57
C THR A 134 10.22 5.57 12.20
N LEU A 135 9.29 4.73 11.77
CA LEU A 135 7.89 5.05 11.57
C LEU A 135 7.14 4.66 12.83
N ALA A 136 6.45 5.59 13.48
CA ALA A 136 5.60 5.33 14.64
C ALA A 136 4.17 5.84 14.40
N PRO A 137 3.13 5.18 14.95
CA PRO A 137 1.76 5.66 14.88
C PRO A 137 1.66 7.11 15.31
N ARG A 138 0.89 7.88 14.55
CA ARG A 138 0.68 9.31 14.83
C ARG A 138 -0.42 9.53 15.87
#